data_AF-A0A8H2W169-F1
#
_entry.id   AF-A0A8H2W169-F1
#
_cell.length_a   1.000
_cell.length_b   1.000
_cell.length_c   1.000
_cell.angle_alpha   90.00
_cell.angle_beta   90.00
_cell.angle_gamma   90.00
#
_symmetry.space_group_name_H-M   'P 1'
#
loop_
_entity.id
_entity.type
_entity.pdbx_description
1 polymer ?
#
loop_
_entity_poly.entity_id
_entity_poly.type
_entity_poly.pdbx_seq_one_letter_code
_entity_poly.pdbx_strand_id
1 'polypeptide(L)'
;MKLLPFLLTTGLLGQAMAVSMSSRFTVSSTCSTSKVDDMLTETIEMVNSAIQGIDSLLNAGVKLNPNVASSGMKALTKAATTAWGVSEPKWWSYSLSAVDIAQLKAAQGNYQKLYAALNSGTGMTASQNTLFCDDSTLKWTTKAIDIFPDGGTMTTEEYFVAQGYSDTSVVKGLWKDPDHKRGKNYNFIIDEYNGGQMCGSKSAEAITYWQSGNMFLCPNAFNNANYKTSLKSMRTSTAQVLWNDVRSLPGTFLHEMMHFLDLKPHVIDHTVTGDKGGQVAAYGLIAVWMLGGQAGQETVDRSKALTNADSYNVFATMAYLQSAEFLG
;
A
#
# COMPACT_ATOMS: atom_id res chain seq x y z
N MET A 1 -29.47 44.58 -24.72
CA MET A 1 -29.70 43.39 -23.90
C MET A 1 -29.67 42.17 -24.81
N LYS A 2 -28.60 41.37 -24.75
CA LYS A 2 -28.42 40.14 -25.55
C LYS A 2 -28.83 38.95 -24.69
N LEU A 3 -29.88 38.24 -25.09
CA LEU A 3 -30.25 36.91 -24.58
C LEU A 3 -29.50 35.88 -25.42
N LEU A 4 -28.56 35.16 -24.81
CA LEU A 4 -27.98 33.94 -25.37
C LEU A 4 -28.89 32.74 -25.03
N PRO A 5 -28.95 31.72 -25.91
CA PRO A 5 -29.79 30.55 -25.72
C PRO A 5 -29.15 29.57 -24.73
N PHE A 6 -29.97 29.08 -23.79
CA PHE A 6 -29.73 27.85 -23.04
C PHE A 6 -29.70 26.67 -24.02
N LEU A 7 -28.51 26.29 -24.47
CA LEU A 7 -28.27 24.99 -25.08
C LEU A 7 -27.76 24.05 -23.99
N LEU A 8 -28.65 23.13 -23.64
CA LEU A 8 -28.44 21.96 -22.81
C LEU A 8 -27.16 21.21 -23.19
N THR A 9 -26.09 21.42 -22.43
CA THR A 9 -25.04 20.43 -22.25
C THR A 9 -25.45 19.50 -21.10
N THR A 10 -26.55 18.77 -21.27
CA THR A 10 -26.82 17.59 -20.46
C THR A 10 -25.93 16.48 -20.95
N GLY A 11 -24.85 16.31 -20.20
CA GLY A 11 -23.95 15.17 -20.11
C GLY A 11 -24.12 14.09 -21.18
N LEU A 12 -23.11 13.97 -22.03
CA LEU A 12 -22.55 12.65 -22.26
C LEU A 12 -22.50 11.95 -20.89
N LEU A 13 -23.33 10.92 -20.75
CA LEU A 13 -23.08 9.83 -19.82
C LEU A 13 -21.72 9.26 -20.24
N GLY A 14 -20.65 9.84 -19.71
CA GLY A 14 -19.38 9.18 -19.66
C GLY A 14 -19.66 7.88 -18.94
N GLN A 15 -19.70 6.78 -19.69
CA GLN A 15 -19.49 5.47 -19.10
C GLN A 15 -18.23 5.64 -18.27
N ALA A 16 -18.37 5.60 -16.94
CA ALA A 16 -17.22 5.52 -16.07
C ALA A 16 -16.45 4.30 -16.59
N MET A 17 -15.34 4.55 -17.30
CA MET A 17 -14.50 3.47 -17.79
C MET A 17 -14.16 2.63 -16.57
N ALA A 18 -14.59 1.37 -16.57
CA ALA A 18 -14.36 0.48 -15.44
C ALA A 18 -12.86 0.51 -15.12
N VAL A 19 -12.53 0.78 -13.86
CA VAL A 19 -11.14 0.82 -13.43
C VAL A 19 -10.59 -0.61 -13.51
N SER A 20 -9.52 -0.82 -14.26
CA SER A 20 -8.90 -2.15 -14.44
C SER A 20 -7.44 -2.15 -14.04
N MET A 21 -7.02 -3.20 -13.34
CA MET A 21 -5.63 -3.44 -12.97
C MET A 21 -4.71 -3.51 -14.19
N SER A 22 -5.23 -4.00 -15.31
CA SER A 22 -4.50 -4.13 -16.57
C SER A 22 -3.96 -2.81 -17.14
N SER A 23 -4.53 -1.66 -16.74
CA SER A 23 -4.01 -0.35 -17.17
C SER A 23 -2.88 0.18 -16.27
N ARG A 24 -2.51 -0.54 -15.20
CA ARG A 24 -1.45 -0.19 -14.24
C ARG A 24 -0.32 -1.20 -14.23
N PHE A 25 -0.69 -2.47 -14.39
CA PHE A 25 0.19 -3.62 -14.41
C PHE A 25 -0.09 -4.50 -15.62
N THR A 26 0.95 -5.11 -16.17
CA THR A 26 0.81 -6.39 -16.85
C THR A 26 0.39 -7.42 -15.79
N VAL A 27 -0.86 -7.87 -15.84
CA VAL A 27 -1.41 -8.83 -14.88
C VAL A 27 -1.05 -10.24 -15.36
N SER A 28 -0.30 -10.97 -14.55
CA SER A 28 0.10 -12.35 -14.85
C SER A 28 -1.12 -13.27 -15.01
N SER A 29 -0.97 -14.30 -15.81
CA SER A 29 -1.96 -15.37 -15.99
C SER A 29 -2.29 -16.13 -14.69
N THR A 30 -1.43 -16.01 -13.67
CA THR A 30 -1.65 -16.57 -12.34
C THR A 30 -2.73 -15.82 -11.55
N CYS A 31 -3.11 -14.62 -12.00
CA CYS A 31 -4.15 -13.81 -11.39
C CYS A 31 -5.53 -14.01 -12.03
N SER A 32 -6.57 -14.00 -11.20
CA SER A 32 -7.94 -13.81 -11.67
C SER A 32 -8.18 -12.30 -11.88
N THR A 33 -8.36 -11.87 -13.13
CA THR A 33 -8.59 -10.46 -13.49
C THR A 33 -9.74 -9.84 -12.71
N SER A 34 -10.87 -10.56 -12.57
CA SER A 34 -12.02 -10.06 -11.82
C SER A 34 -11.68 -9.80 -10.35
N LYS A 35 -10.94 -10.71 -9.70
CA LYS A 35 -10.56 -10.55 -8.28
C LYS A 35 -9.63 -9.36 -8.06
N VAL A 36 -8.65 -9.16 -8.95
CA VAL A 36 -7.72 -8.02 -8.81
C VAL A 36 -8.38 -6.69 -9.18
N ASP A 37 -9.35 -6.68 -10.10
CA ASP A 37 -10.13 -5.47 -10.42
C ASP A 37 -11.11 -5.10 -9.29
N ASP A 38 -11.73 -6.10 -8.65
CA ASP A 38 -12.57 -5.90 -7.46
C ASP A 38 -11.76 -5.34 -6.28
N MET A 39 -10.57 -5.92 -6.03
CA MET A 39 -9.62 -5.44 -5.04
C MET A 39 -9.19 -4.00 -5.35
N LEU A 40 -8.80 -3.69 -6.59
CA LEU A 40 -8.42 -2.34 -7.01
C LEU A 40 -9.53 -1.34 -6.73
N THR A 41 -10.76 -1.67 -7.12
CA THR A 41 -11.94 -0.82 -6.90
C THR A 41 -12.13 -0.52 -5.42
N GLU A 42 -12.05 -1.55 -4.57
CA GLU A 42 -12.19 -1.39 -3.13
C GLU A 42 -11.04 -0.57 -2.51
N THR A 43 -9.80 -0.80 -2.93
CA THR A 43 -8.64 -0.02 -2.47
C THR A 43 -8.77 1.46 -2.86
N ILE A 44 -9.30 1.78 -4.05
CA ILE A 44 -9.59 3.16 -4.46
C ILE A 44 -10.61 3.79 -3.50
N GLU A 45 -11.67 3.08 -3.13
CA GLU A 45 -12.66 3.57 -2.16
C GLU A 45 -12.05 3.79 -0.77
N MET A 46 -11.18 2.89 -0.31
CA MET A 46 -10.45 3.04 0.95
C MET A 46 -9.56 4.30 0.94
N VAL A 47 -8.76 4.48 -0.11
CA VAL A 47 -7.87 5.64 -0.26
C VAL A 47 -8.66 6.95 -0.35
N ASN A 48 -9.77 6.96 -1.09
CA ASN A 48 -10.63 8.14 -1.15
C ASN A 48 -11.25 8.47 0.22
N SER A 49 -11.68 7.45 0.97
CA SER A 49 -12.19 7.62 2.34
C SER A 49 -11.11 8.17 3.27
N ALA A 50 -9.85 7.74 3.11
CA ALA A 50 -8.71 8.27 3.85
C ALA A 50 -8.48 9.77 3.56
N ILE A 51 -8.48 10.18 2.29
CA ILE A 51 -8.32 11.59 1.89
C ILE A 51 -9.42 12.44 2.53
N GLN A 52 -10.68 12.00 2.41
CA GLN A 52 -11.84 12.68 3.01
C GLN A 52 -11.78 12.73 4.54
N GLY A 53 -11.28 11.66 5.17
CA GLY A 53 -11.05 11.60 6.61
C GLY A 53 -10.02 12.62 7.08
N ILE A 54 -8.90 12.75 6.36
CA ILE A 54 -7.88 13.78 6.65
C ILE A 54 -8.44 15.19 6.42
N ASP A 55 -9.16 15.43 5.32
CA ASP A 55 -9.83 16.71 5.08
C ASP A 55 -10.79 17.08 6.21
N SER A 56 -11.54 16.10 6.71
CA SER A 56 -12.45 16.29 7.83
C SER A 56 -11.70 16.70 9.10
N LEU A 57 -10.57 16.07 9.42
CA LEU A 57 -9.73 16.42 10.56
C LEU A 57 -9.11 17.82 10.44
N LEU A 58 -8.59 18.16 9.25
CA LEU A 58 -7.97 19.45 8.99
C LEU A 58 -8.97 20.62 9.06
N ASN A 59 -10.24 20.38 8.73
CA ASN A 59 -11.30 21.40 8.67
C ASN A 59 -12.31 21.33 9.83
N ALA A 60 -12.10 20.46 10.83
CA ALA A 60 -13.08 20.22 11.89
C ALA A 60 -13.26 21.40 12.86
N GLY A 61 -12.23 22.22 13.08
CA GLY A 61 -12.26 23.35 14.01
C GLY A 61 -12.74 22.95 15.40
N VAL A 62 -13.80 23.60 15.91
CA VAL A 62 -14.39 23.29 17.21
C VAL A 62 -14.90 21.85 17.34
N LYS A 63 -15.18 21.16 16.22
CA LYS A 63 -15.65 19.76 16.21
C LYS A 63 -14.56 18.75 16.55
N LEU A 64 -13.31 19.19 16.70
CA LEU A 64 -12.22 18.38 17.27
C LEU A 64 -12.35 18.20 18.79
N ASN A 65 -13.08 19.09 19.47
CA ASN A 65 -13.26 19.01 20.91
C ASN A 65 -14.03 17.73 21.28
N PRO A 66 -13.47 16.84 22.13
CA PRO A 66 -14.07 15.56 22.48
C PRO A 66 -15.50 15.63 23.05
N ASN A 67 -15.88 16.76 23.65
CA ASN A 67 -17.20 16.98 24.23
C ASN A 67 -18.30 17.25 23.19
N VAL A 68 -17.93 17.67 21.97
CA VAL A 68 -18.87 18.01 20.88
C VAL A 68 -18.60 17.23 19.59
N ALA A 69 -17.48 16.50 19.51
CA ALA A 69 -17.14 15.65 18.38
C ALA A 69 -18.17 14.53 18.19
N SER A 70 -18.58 14.30 16.95
CA SER A 70 -19.36 13.10 16.58
C SER A 70 -18.52 11.82 16.77
N SER A 71 -19.18 10.66 16.85
CA SER A 71 -18.50 9.36 16.91
C SER A 71 -17.51 9.18 15.75
N GLY A 72 -17.91 9.53 14.52
CA GLY A 72 -17.02 9.47 13.36
C GLY A 72 -15.79 10.37 13.47
N MET A 73 -15.92 11.58 14.04
CA MET A 73 -14.78 12.47 14.25
C MET A 73 -13.84 11.94 15.34
N LYS A 74 -14.38 11.31 16.39
CA LYS A 74 -13.59 10.63 17.43
C LYS A 74 -12.83 9.44 16.85
N ALA A 75 -13.50 8.61 16.05
CA ALA A 75 -12.89 7.47 15.37
C ALA A 75 -11.76 7.91 14.41
N LEU A 76 -11.98 8.95 13.60
CA LEU A 76 -10.95 9.51 12.71
C LEU A 76 -9.77 10.09 13.48
N THR A 77 -10.03 10.82 14.56
CA THR A 77 -8.97 11.36 15.43
C THR A 77 -8.13 10.21 15.98
N LYS A 78 -8.79 9.16 16.49
CA LYS A 78 -8.11 7.99 17.02
C LYS A 78 -7.31 7.26 15.94
N ALA A 79 -7.84 7.13 14.74
CA ALA A 79 -7.13 6.56 13.59
C ALA A 79 -5.85 7.35 13.27
N ALA A 80 -5.93 8.68 13.24
CA ALA A 80 -4.77 9.54 12.98
C ALA A 80 -3.72 9.46 14.11
N THR A 81 -4.17 9.36 15.37
CA THR A 81 -3.28 9.11 16.50
C THR A 81 -2.57 7.77 16.35
N THR A 82 -3.30 6.69 16.06
CA THR A 82 -2.73 5.35 15.87
C THR A 82 -1.74 5.32 14.70
N ALA A 83 -2.12 5.87 13.55
CA ALA A 83 -1.32 5.77 12.34
C ALA A 83 -0.05 6.64 12.35
N TRP A 84 -0.14 7.85 12.88
CA TRP A 84 0.93 8.86 12.73
C TRP A 84 1.23 9.68 13.98
N GLY A 85 0.58 9.40 15.10
CA GLY A 85 0.85 10.13 16.33
C GLY A 85 0.28 11.52 16.41
N VAL A 86 -0.76 11.80 15.61
CA VAL A 86 -1.52 13.04 15.76
C VAL A 86 -2.05 13.11 17.18
N SER A 87 -1.75 14.21 17.88
CA SER A 87 -2.16 14.36 19.27
C SER A 87 -3.68 14.46 19.39
N GLU A 88 -4.25 13.71 20.34
CA GLU A 88 -5.67 13.81 20.65
C GLU A 88 -6.00 15.24 21.16
N PRO A 89 -7.00 15.94 20.58
CA PRO A 89 -7.36 17.28 20.99
C PRO A 89 -7.83 17.32 22.44
N LYS A 90 -7.39 18.34 23.18
CA LYS A 90 -7.89 18.59 24.55
C LYS A 90 -9.29 19.21 24.48
N TRP A 91 -10.05 19.14 25.58
CA TRP A 91 -11.40 19.73 25.67
C TRP A 91 -11.44 21.25 25.41
N TRP A 92 -10.31 21.94 25.50
CA TRP A 92 -10.16 23.37 25.22
C TRP A 92 -9.53 23.66 23.84
N SER A 93 -9.14 22.62 23.09
CA SER A 93 -8.53 22.78 21.78
C SER A 93 -9.59 23.04 20.71
N TYR A 94 -9.36 24.04 19.88
CA TYR A 94 -10.22 24.40 18.74
C TYR A 94 -9.55 24.08 17.39
N SER A 95 -8.33 23.54 17.41
CA SER A 95 -7.55 23.14 16.25
C SER A 95 -6.52 22.09 16.64
N LEU A 96 -6.00 21.38 15.64
CA LEU A 96 -4.79 20.57 15.77
C LEU A 96 -3.55 21.46 15.93
N SER A 97 -2.45 20.88 16.43
CA SER A 97 -1.16 21.59 16.48
C SER A 97 -0.59 21.78 15.06
N ALA A 98 0.31 22.75 14.87
CA ALA A 98 0.96 22.96 13.58
C ALA A 98 1.73 21.72 13.09
N VAL A 99 2.32 20.95 14.02
CA VAL A 99 3.04 19.70 13.72
C VAL A 99 2.08 18.63 13.23
N ASP A 100 0.94 18.46 13.91
CA ASP A 100 -0.07 17.47 13.49
C ASP A 100 -0.70 17.84 12.14
N ILE A 101 -0.93 19.13 11.88
CA ILE A 101 -1.40 19.62 10.58
C ILE A 101 -0.38 19.30 9.48
N ALA A 102 0.92 19.53 9.73
CA ALA A 102 1.96 19.21 8.76
C ALA A 102 2.03 17.70 8.48
N GLN A 103 1.93 16.86 9.52
CA GLN A 103 1.89 15.41 9.40
C GLN A 103 0.71 14.94 8.55
N LEU A 104 -0.50 15.43 8.85
CA LEU A 104 -1.72 15.08 8.11
C LEU A 104 -1.66 15.53 6.65
N LYS A 105 -1.15 16.74 6.37
CA LYS A 105 -0.98 17.23 4.99
C LYS A 105 0.02 16.39 4.20
N ALA A 106 1.12 15.96 4.84
CA ALA A 106 2.09 15.08 4.20
C ALA A 106 1.48 13.71 3.87
N ALA A 107 0.76 13.11 4.83
CA ALA A 107 0.03 11.85 4.61
C ALA A 107 -1.03 12.00 3.50
N GLN A 108 -1.79 13.10 3.50
CA GLN A 108 -2.77 13.40 2.46
C GLN A 108 -2.13 13.50 1.07
N GLY A 109 -0.98 14.18 0.95
CA GLY A 109 -0.26 14.28 -0.31
C GLY A 109 0.17 12.91 -0.86
N ASN A 110 0.56 11.98 0.02
CA ASN A 110 0.88 10.61 -0.37
C ASN A 110 -0.37 9.82 -0.79
N TYR A 111 -1.49 9.93 -0.07
CA TYR A 111 -2.75 9.32 -0.53
C TYR A 111 -3.26 9.90 -1.84
N GLN A 112 -3.08 11.20 -2.10
CA GLN A 112 -3.48 11.80 -3.38
C GLN A 112 -2.66 11.24 -4.55
N LYS A 113 -1.36 11.02 -4.36
CA LYS A 113 -0.51 10.33 -5.35
C LYS A 113 -0.94 8.89 -5.56
N LEU A 114 -1.17 8.16 -4.46
CA LEU A 114 -1.69 6.80 -4.51
C LEU A 114 -3.03 6.73 -5.23
N TYR A 115 -3.97 7.63 -4.90
CA TYR A 115 -5.27 7.71 -5.55
C TYR A 115 -5.13 7.99 -7.06
N ALA A 116 -4.24 8.89 -7.47
CA ALA A 116 -4.00 9.14 -8.90
C ALA A 116 -3.47 7.89 -9.61
N ALA A 117 -2.51 7.18 -9.02
CA ALA A 117 -2.00 5.92 -9.56
C ALA A 117 -3.08 4.84 -9.63
N LEU A 118 -3.83 4.64 -8.53
CA LEU A 118 -4.88 3.63 -8.45
C LEU A 118 -6.13 3.97 -9.27
N ASN A 119 -6.52 5.22 -9.41
CA ASN A 119 -7.76 5.59 -10.10
C ASN A 119 -7.56 5.86 -11.60
N SER A 120 -6.40 6.40 -11.99
CA SER A 120 -6.12 6.80 -13.38
C SER A 120 -4.88 6.16 -14.01
N GLY A 121 -4.11 5.36 -13.26
CA GLY A 121 -2.82 4.84 -13.73
C GLY A 121 -1.72 5.91 -13.79
N THR A 122 -1.91 7.08 -13.17
CA THR A 122 -0.92 8.16 -13.21
C THR A 122 0.41 7.70 -12.61
N GLY A 123 1.50 7.89 -13.36
CA GLY A 123 2.85 7.46 -12.94
C GLY A 123 3.08 5.96 -13.03
N MET A 124 2.13 5.20 -13.60
CA MET A 124 2.25 3.75 -13.82
C MET A 124 2.19 3.43 -15.30
N THR A 125 3.00 2.45 -15.71
CA THR A 125 2.99 1.94 -17.08
C THR A 125 2.89 0.42 -17.02
N ALA A 126 1.79 -0.14 -17.54
CA ALA A 126 1.56 -1.59 -17.47
C ALA A 126 2.72 -2.41 -18.07
N SER A 127 3.37 -1.94 -19.14
CA SER A 127 4.52 -2.64 -19.73
C SER A 127 5.81 -2.57 -18.90
N GLN A 128 5.83 -1.77 -17.83
CA GLN A 128 6.97 -1.59 -16.91
C GLN A 128 6.69 -2.21 -15.53
N ASN A 129 5.44 -2.57 -15.27
CA ASN A 129 4.98 -3.05 -13.97
C ASN A 129 4.29 -4.40 -14.14
N THR A 130 4.67 -5.41 -13.36
CA THR A 130 4.03 -6.73 -13.44
C THR A 130 3.42 -7.11 -12.10
N LEU A 131 2.19 -7.62 -12.12
CA LEU A 131 1.49 -8.15 -10.95
C LEU A 131 1.32 -9.66 -11.09
N PHE A 132 1.79 -10.40 -10.09
CA PHE A 132 1.66 -11.86 -9.97
C PHE A 132 0.74 -12.23 -8.80
N CYS A 133 0.01 -13.35 -8.91
CA CYS A 133 -0.80 -13.88 -7.80
C CYS A 133 -0.25 -15.19 -7.22
N ASP A 134 0.79 -15.73 -7.87
CA ASP A 134 1.70 -16.76 -7.41
C ASP A 134 2.95 -16.74 -8.30
N ASP A 135 3.95 -17.55 -7.97
CA ASP A 135 5.23 -17.69 -8.67
C ASP A 135 5.30 -18.94 -9.59
N SER A 136 4.17 -19.60 -9.87
CA SER A 136 4.14 -20.89 -10.58
C SER A 136 4.59 -20.83 -12.04
N THR A 137 4.51 -19.65 -12.67
CA THR A 137 4.96 -19.44 -14.06
C THR A 137 6.42 -19.02 -14.15
N LEU A 138 7.04 -18.65 -13.02
CA LEU A 138 8.40 -18.17 -12.98
C LEU A 138 9.40 -19.33 -13.05
N LYS A 139 10.51 -19.08 -13.73
CA LYS A 139 11.60 -20.04 -13.91
C LYS A 139 12.86 -19.50 -13.26
N TRP A 140 13.31 -20.15 -12.20
CA TRP A 140 14.59 -19.84 -11.59
C TRP A 140 15.75 -20.26 -12.49
N THR A 141 16.75 -19.40 -12.62
CA THR A 141 17.99 -19.70 -13.33
C THR A 141 19.18 -19.05 -12.66
N THR A 142 20.32 -19.74 -12.70
CA THR A 142 21.62 -19.20 -12.33
C THR A 142 22.47 -18.86 -13.54
N LYS A 143 22.05 -19.25 -14.76
CA LYS A 143 22.85 -19.10 -15.97
C LYS A 143 22.70 -17.68 -16.52
N ALA A 144 23.81 -16.98 -16.69
CA ALA A 144 23.79 -15.62 -17.23
C ALA A 144 23.19 -15.57 -18.64
N ILE A 145 23.43 -16.59 -19.47
CA ILE A 145 22.93 -16.65 -20.86
C ILE A 145 21.40 -16.64 -20.98
N ASP A 146 20.68 -17.05 -19.94
CA ASP A 146 19.21 -17.04 -19.95
C ASP A 146 18.64 -15.60 -19.85
N ILE A 147 19.51 -14.63 -19.57
CA ILE A 147 19.24 -13.24 -19.19
C ILE A 147 19.96 -12.28 -20.13
N PHE A 148 21.27 -12.51 -20.30
CA PHE A 148 22.19 -11.71 -21.08
C PHE A 148 22.73 -12.55 -22.24
N PRO A 149 22.47 -12.19 -23.51
CA PRO A 149 22.88 -13.00 -24.66
C PRO A 149 24.40 -13.27 -24.75
N ASP A 150 25.21 -12.41 -24.17
CA ASP A 150 26.68 -12.50 -24.06
C ASP A 150 27.16 -13.23 -22.80
N GLY A 151 26.23 -13.71 -21.96
CA GLY A 151 26.55 -14.39 -20.70
C GLY A 151 27.28 -15.73 -20.83
N GLY A 152 27.32 -16.31 -22.03
CA GLY A 152 28.10 -17.52 -22.33
C GLY A 152 27.79 -18.69 -21.37
N THR A 153 28.81 -19.24 -20.72
CA THR A 153 28.67 -20.31 -19.73
C THR A 153 28.71 -19.82 -18.27
N MET A 154 28.79 -18.50 -18.06
CA MET A 154 28.92 -17.92 -16.73
C MET A 154 27.62 -18.09 -15.93
N THR A 155 27.75 -18.15 -14.61
CA THR A 155 26.63 -17.87 -13.72
C THR A 155 26.29 -16.38 -13.74
N THR A 156 25.10 -16.04 -13.25
CA THR A 156 24.66 -14.65 -13.05
C THR A 156 25.65 -13.89 -12.17
N GLU A 157 26.04 -14.45 -11.02
CA GLU A 157 27.08 -13.88 -10.15
C GLU A 157 28.38 -13.60 -10.92
N GLU A 158 28.93 -14.59 -11.62
CA GLU A 158 30.17 -14.48 -12.39
C GLU A 158 30.07 -13.40 -13.47
N TYR A 159 28.92 -13.31 -14.13
CA TYR A 159 28.66 -12.28 -15.12
C TYR A 159 28.66 -10.88 -14.50
N PHE A 160 27.98 -10.67 -13.38
CA PHE A 160 28.01 -9.36 -12.69
C PHE A 160 29.42 -9.01 -12.18
N VAL A 161 30.19 -9.97 -11.66
CA VAL A 161 31.61 -9.74 -11.31
C VAL A 161 32.42 -9.32 -12.54
N ALA A 162 32.22 -9.98 -13.68
CA ALA A 162 32.90 -9.64 -14.93
C ALA A 162 32.52 -8.25 -15.47
N GLN A 163 31.31 -7.75 -15.16
CA GLN A 163 30.87 -6.37 -15.44
C GLN A 163 31.42 -5.33 -14.43
N GLY A 164 32.21 -5.75 -13.44
CA GLY A 164 32.88 -4.87 -12.48
C GLY A 164 32.08 -4.60 -11.20
N TYR A 165 31.02 -5.36 -10.92
CA TYR A 165 30.28 -5.24 -9.64
C TYR A 165 31.06 -5.93 -8.52
N SER A 166 31.32 -5.19 -7.43
CA SER A 166 32.10 -5.67 -6.28
C SER A 166 31.29 -6.45 -5.25
N ASP A 167 29.95 -6.27 -5.24
CA ASP A 167 29.03 -7.00 -4.37
C ASP A 167 27.97 -7.69 -5.24
N THR A 168 28.03 -9.02 -5.27
CA THR A 168 27.08 -9.88 -5.98
C THR A 168 26.27 -10.75 -5.02
N SER A 169 26.33 -10.47 -3.70
CA SER A 169 25.67 -11.27 -2.68
C SER A 169 24.16 -11.39 -2.87
N VAL A 170 23.57 -10.41 -3.55
CA VAL A 170 22.14 -10.33 -3.88
C VAL A 170 21.78 -11.00 -5.22
N VAL A 171 22.73 -11.49 -6.02
CA VAL A 171 22.46 -12.01 -7.39
C VAL A 171 22.92 -13.46 -7.57
N LYS A 172 22.49 -14.36 -6.66
CA LYS A 172 22.84 -15.79 -6.73
C LYS A 172 22.11 -16.59 -7.82
N GLY A 173 20.96 -16.05 -8.22
CA GLY A 173 20.07 -16.55 -9.25
C GLY A 173 18.97 -15.52 -9.47
N LEU A 174 18.25 -15.67 -10.57
CA LEU A 174 17.15 -14.78 -10.93
C LEU A 174 15.92 -15.60 -11.32
N TRP A 175 14.75 -15.11 -10.94
CA TRP A 175 13.48 -15.62 -11.41
C TRP A 175 13.14 -14.94 -12.73
N LYS A 176 13.07 -15.75 -13.79
CA LYS A 176 12.65 -15.33 -15.12
C LYS A 176 11.15 -15.50 -15.26
N ASP A 177 10.48 -14.46 -15.70
CA ASP A 177 9.12 -14.51 -16.20
C ASP A 177 9.14 -14.84 -17.69
N PRO A 178 8.79 -16.07 -18.11
CA PRO A 178 8.84 -16.46 -19.52
C PRO A 178 7.69 -15.86 -20.33
N ASP A 179 6.62 -15.40 -19.67
CA ASP A 179 5.37 -14.99 -20.31
C ASP A 179 5.38 -13.50 -20.63
N HIS A 180 6.16 -12.71 -19.90
CA HIS A 180 6.21 -11.26 -20.08
C HIS A 180 7.61 -10.74 -20.38
N LYS A 181 7.65 -9.79 -21.32
CA LYS A 181 8.85 -9.06 -21.72
C LYS A 181 8.74 -7.59 -21.36
N ARG A 182 9.88 -7.00 -20.98
CA ARG A 182 10.06 -5.57 -20.83
C ARG A 182 10.97 -5.06 -21.94
N GLY A 183 10.35 -4.41 -22.93
CA GLY A 183 11.02 -4.08 -24.18
C GLY A 183 11.47 -5.35 -24.92
N LYS A 184 12.77 -5.51 -25.12
CA LYS A 184 13.34 -6.67 -25.83
C LYS A 184 13.70 -7.84 -24.91
N ASN A 185 13.78 -7.61 -23.60
CA ASN A 185 14.26 -8.58 -22.61
C ASN A 185 13.08 -9.17 -21.82
N TYR A 186 13.28 -10.34 -21.22
CA TYR A 186 12.32 -10.89 -20.27
C TYR A 186 12.26 -10.05 -18.99
N ASN A 187 11.16 -10.18 -18.25
CA ASN A 187 11.09 -9.66 -16.89
C ASN A 187 11.86 -10.60 -15.94
N PHE A 188 12.69 -10.01 -15.08
CA PHE A 188 13.54 -10.74 -14.13
C PHE A 188 13.37 -10.18 -12.73
N ILE A 189 13.42 -11.08 -11.75
CA ILE A 189 13.19 -10.78 -10.34
C ILE A 189 14.38 -11.36 -9.57
N ILE A 190 14.95 -10.54 -8.69
CA ILE A 190 16.08 -10.95 -7.85
C ILE A 190 15.62 -12.02 -6.86
N ASP A 191 16.39 -13.09 -6.74
CA ASP A 191 16.07 -14.21 -5.88
C ASP A 191 16.52 -13.95 -4.44
N GLU A 192 15.56 -13.66 -3.56
CA GLU A 192 15.80 -13.53 -2.11
C GLU A 192 15.60 -14.87 -1.35
N TYR A 193 15.17 -15.92 -2.05
CA TYR A 193 14.75 -17.19 -1.47
C TYR A 193 15.64 -18.38 -1.88
N ASN A 194 16.76 -18.12 -2.54
CA ASN A 194 17.77 -19.11 -2.94
C ASN A 194 17.16 -20.31 -3.69
N GLY A 195 16.34 -20.02 -4.70
CA GLY A 195 15.62 -20.97 -5.54
C GLY A 195 14.36 -21.57 -4.90
N GLY A 196 14.03 -21.17 -3.66
CA GLY A 196 12.77 -21.49 -3.00
C GLY A 196 11.60 -20.66 -3.53
N GLN A 197 10.38 -21.16 -3.35
CA GLN A 197 9.16 -20.45 -3.74
C GLN A 197 9.06 -19.08 -3.04
N MET A 198 8.88 -18.01 -3.82
CA MET A 198 8.63 -16.66 -3.32
C MET A 198 7.26 -16.59 -2.64
N CYS A 199 6.25 -17.24 -3.22
CA CYS A 199 4.89 -17.31 -2.70
C CYS A 199 4.56 -18.67 -2.06
N GLY A 200 5.51 -19.22 -1.28
CA GLY A 200 5.34 -20.49 -0.56
C GLY A 200 4.41 -20.42 0.66
N SER A 201 4.22 -21.55 1.35
CA SER A 201 3.29 -21.66 2.50
C SER A 201 3.64 -20.77 3.71
N LYS A 202 4.87 -20.27 3.78
CA LYS A 202 5.36 -19.35 4.81
C LYS A 202 5.69 -17.95 4.26
N SER A 203 5.33 -17.66 3.00
CA SER A 203 5.59 -16.35 2.41
C SER A 203 4.74 -15.27 3.08
N ALA A 204 5.15 -14.02 2.89
CA ALA A 204 4.30 -12.87 3.11
C ALA A 204 3.04 -12.97 2.23
N GLU A 205 1.99 -12.24 2.60
CA GLU A 205 0.76 -12.11 1.82
C GLU A 205 1.04 -11.47 0.47
N ALA A 206 1.97 -10.53 0.45
CA ALA A 206 2.38 -9.84 -0.74
C ALA A 206 3.85 -9.41 -0.62
N ILE A 207 4.46 -9.12 -1.76
CA ILE A 207 5.87 -8.75 -1.87
C ILE A 207 6.01 -7.69 -2.98
N THR A 208 6.70 -6.59 -2.69
CA THR A 208 6.98 -5.53 -3.67
C THR A 208 8.47 -5.42 -3.97
N TYR A 209 8.81 -5.56 -5.25
CA TYR A 209 10.11 -5.24 -5.81
C TYR A 209 10.00 -3.97 -6.65
N TRP A 210 9.90 -2.80 -5.99
CA TRP A 210 9.64 -1.52 -6.65
C TRP A 210 10.70 -1.17 -7.72
N GLN A 211 11.98 -1.47 -7.45
CA GLN A 211 13.08 -1.19 -8.40
C GLN A 211 12.94 -1.98 -9.70
N SER A 212 12.42 -3.20 -9.61
CA SER A 212 12.13 -4.03 -10.77
C SER A 212 10.66 -3.95 -11.14
N GLY A 213 9.84 -3.04 -10.60
CA GLY A 213 8.43 -2.89 -10.93
C GLY A 213 7.61 -4.18 -10.81
N ASN A 214 7.96 -5.10 -9.91
CA ASN A 214 7.24 -6.36 -9.73
C ASN A 214 6.50 -6.36 -8.40
N MET A 215 5.27 -6.86 -8.39
CA MET A 215 4.48 -7.08 -7.19
C MET A 215 3.90 -8.48 -7.21
N PHE A 216 3.91 -9.14 -6.06
CA PHE A 216 3.27 -10.42 -5.83
C PHE A 216 2.15 -10.25 -4.81
N LEU A 217 0.97 -10.75 -5.12
CA LEU A 217 -0.10 -10.99 -4.14
C LEU A 217 -0.17 -12.51 -3.96
N CYS A 218 0.57 -13.04 -2.99
CA CYS A 218 0.71 -14.49 -2.84
C CYS A 218 -0.63 -15.18 -2.50
N PRO A 219 -0.77 -16.50 -2.74
CA PRO A 219 -2.05 -17.21 -2.58
C PRO A 219 -2.73 -17.03 -1.22
N ASN A 220 -1.94 -16.85 -0.15
CA ASN A 220 -2.47 -16.60 1.19
C ASN A 220 -3.30 -15.31 1.28
N ALA A 221 -2.98 -14.26 0.51
CA ALA A 221 -3.77 -13.02 0.47
C ALA A 221 -5.21 -13.23 -0.04
N PHE A 222 -5.42 -14.27 -0.85
CA PHE A 222 -6.73 -14.64 -1.39
C PHE A 222 -7.46 -15.70 -0.55
N ASN A 223 -6.86 -16.14 0.56
CA ASN A 223 -7.40 -17.21 1.38
C ASN A 223 -8.37 -16.70 2.45
N ASN A 224 -9.67 -16.85 2.18
CA ASN A 224 -10.76 -16.44 3.07
C ASN A 224 -10.79 -17.14 4.45
N ALA A 225 -10.02 -18.22 4.65
CA ALA A 225 -9.96 -18.88 5.94
C ALA A 225 -9.19 -18.05 6.99
N ASN A 226 -8.23 -17.25 6.53
CA ASN A 226 -7.30 -16.52 7.40
C ASN A 226 -7.31 -15.00 7.15
N TYR A 227 -7.86 -14.55 6.01
CA TYR A 227 -7.82 -13.16 5.55
C TYR A 227 -9.17 -12.71 5.02
N LYS A 228 -9.44 -11.40 5.13
CA LYS A 228 -10.61 -10.79 4.51
C LYS A 228 -10.29 -10.39 3.08
N THR A 229 -10.93 -11.01 2.10
CA THR A 229 -10.76 -10.60 0.69
C THR A 229 -11.52 -9.33 0.33
N SER A 230 -12.44 -8.88 1.19
CA SER A 230 -13.16 -7.61 1.07
C SER A 230 -13.60 -7.12 2.44
N LEU A 231 -13.70 -5.80 2.58
CA LEU A 231 -14.23 -5.07 3.72
C LEU A 231 -15.59 -4.41 3.42
N LYS A 232 -16.11 -4.48 2.18
CA LYS A 232 -17.35 -3.80 1.77
C LYS A 232 -18.55 -4.07 2.69
N SER A 233 -18.75 -5.32 3.11
CA SER A 233 -19.86 -5.73 3.98
C SER A 233 -19.76 -5.19 5.42
N MET A 234 -18.59 -4.70 5.80
CA MET A 234 -18.27 -4.23 7.16
C MET A 234 -18.53 -2.75 7.37
N ARG A 235 -18.66 -1.96 6.28
CA ARG A 235 -18.77 -0.49 6.33
C ARG A 235 -19.87 0.05 7.24
N THR A 236 -20.94 -0.72 7.45
CA THR A 236 -22.11 -0.29 8.24
C THR A 236 -22.37 -1.16 9.47
N SER A 237 -21.63 -2.24 9.65
CA SER A 237 -21.90 -3.28 10.67
C SER A 237 -20.77 -3.42 11.68
N THR A 238 -19.60 -2.86 11.39
CA THR A 238 -18.42 -2.98 12.23
C THR A 238 -18.37 -1.86 13.25
N ALA A 239 -18.43 -2.25 14.52
CA ALA A 239 -18.26 -1.36 15.65
C ALA A 239 -16.78 -1.19 16.06
N GLN A 240 -15.89 -2.11 15.65
CA GLN A 240 -14.46 -2.08 16.00
C GLN A 240 -13.57 -2.64 14.89
N VAL A 241 -12.42 -2.01 14.65
CA VAL A 241 -11.41 -2.49 13.70
C VAL A 241 -10.39 -3.38 14.42
N LEU A 242 -10.21 -4.61 13.93
CA LEU A 242 -9.23 -5.57 14.42
C LEU A 242 -8.07 -5.73 13.43
N TRP A 243 -6.97 -6.36 13.87
CA TRP A 243 -5.82 -6.62 12.99
C TRP A 243 -6.20 -7.36 11.70
N ASN A 244 -7.10 -8.35 11.79
CA ASN A 244 -7.56 -9.10 10.63
C ASN A 244 -8.35 -8.25 9.60
N ASP A 245 -8.83 -7.07 9.99
CA ASP A 245 -9.50 -6.14 9.08
C ASP A 245 -8.47 -5.30 8.30
N VAL A 246 -7.38 -4.92 8.96
CA VAL A 246 -6.24 -4.23 8.34
C VAL A 246 -5.44 -5.17 7.43
N ARG A 247 -5.29 -6.44 7.84
CA ARG A 247 -4.69 -7.53 7.06
C ARG A 247 -5.72 -8.13 6.07
N SER A 248 -6.40 -7.25 5.33
CA SER A 248 -7.35 -7.62 4.27
C SER A 248 -6.71 -7.49 2.89
N LEU A 249 -7.22 -8.19 1.88
CA LEU A 249 -6.70 -8.12 0.51
C LEU A 249 -6.58 -6.68 -0.03
N PRO A 250 -7.61 -5.80 0.04
CA PRO A 250 -7.46 -4.41 -0.42
C PRO A 250 -6.50 -3.59 0.46
N GLY A 251 -6.36 -3.92 1.75
CA GLY A 251 -5.40 -3.30 2.67
C GLY A 251 -3.94 -3.71 2.39
N THR A 252 -3.70 -5.00 2.15
CA THR A 252 -2.42 -5.54 1.69
C THR A 252 -2.02 -4.91 0.37
N PHE A 253 -2.93 -4.83 -0.62
CA PHE A 253 -2.60 -4.16 -1.88
C PHE A 253 -2.32 -2.66 -1.71
N LEU A 254 -3.04 -1.97 -0.81
CA LEU A 254 -2.74 -0.58 -0.47
C LEU A 254 -1.32 -0.46 0.09
N HIS A 255 -0.98 -1.30 1.08
CA HIS A 255 0.33 -1.36 1.71
C HIS A 255 1.44 -1.52 0.66
N GLU A 256 1.33 -2.53 -0.20
CA GLU A 256 2.31 -2.79 -1.25
C GLU A 256 2.44 -1.63 -2.23
N MET A 257 1.33 -1.00 -2.61
CA MET A 257 1.34 0.16 -3.49
C MET A 257 2.03 1.39 -2.88
N MET A 258 2.10 1.49 -1.55
CA MET A 258 2.89 2.53 -0.87
C MET A 258 4.39 2.31 -1.06
N HIS A 259 4.86 1.06 -1.05
CA HIS A 259 6.25 0.73 -1.42
C HIS A 259 6.50 0.89 -2.92
N PHE A 260 5.51 0.53 -3.73
CA PHE A 260 5.66 0.47 -5.18
C PHE A 260 5.87 1.85 -5.81
N LEU A 261 5.19 2.87 -5.30
CA LEU A 261 5.23 4.22 -5.85
C LEU A 261 6.47 4.98 -5.36
N ASP A 262 7.05 5.82 -6.23
CA ASP A 262 8.11 6.78 -5.86
C ASP A 262 7.53 7.94 -5.03
N LEU A 263 7.13 7.63 -3.79
CA LEU A 263 6.72 8.59 -2.79
C LEU A 263 7.95 9.26 -2.16
N LYS A 264 7.80 10.51 -1.72
CA LYS A 264 8.89 11.30 -1.14
C LYS A 264 8.45 11.89 0.20
N PRO A 265 9.10 11.54 1.32
CA PRO A 265 10.11 10.48 1.47
C PRO A 265 9.56 9.09 1.08
N HIS A 266 10.45 8.20 0.63
CA HIS A 266 10.06 6.85 0.21
C HIS A 266 9.50 6.05 1.39
N VAL A 267 8.47 5.25 1.14
CA VAL A 267 7.76 4.49 2.16
C VAL A 267 8.30 3.08 2.19
N ILE A 268 8.72 2.63 3.36
CA ILE A 268 9.36 1.34 3.64
C ILE A 268 8.67 0.66 4.82
N ASP A 269 9.01 -0.59 5.09
CA ASP A 269 8.62 -1.25 6.34
C ASP A 269 9.63 -0.90 7.44
N HIS A 270 9.15 -0.18 8.44
CA HIS A 270 9.98 0.14 9.61
C HIS A 270 9.96 -1.00 10.61
N THR A 271 10.99 -1.08 11.44
CA THR A 271 11.01 -1.97 12.61
C THR A 271 10.82 -1.17 13.90
N VAL A 272 10.15 -1.79 14.88
CA VAL A 272 10.03 -1.29 16.25
C VAL A 272 10.70 -2.26 17.22
N THR A 273 11.21 -1.73 18.33
CA THR A 273 11.71 -2.55 19.43
C THR A 273 10.52 -3.09 20.21
N GLY A 274 10.30 -4.41 20.18
CA GLY A 274 9.27 -5.06 20.99
C GLY A 274 9.65 -5.11 22.48
N ASP A 275 8.69 -5.48 23.34
CA ASP A 275 8.82 -5.47 24.81
C ASP A 275 10.01 -6.28 25.36
N LYS A 276 10.51 -7.26 24.58
CA LYS A 276 11.67 -8.10 24.93
C LYS A 276 13.00 -7.57 24.37
N GLY A 277 13.04 -6.36 23.83
CA GLY A 277 14.24 -5.72 23.27
C GLY A 277 14.61 -6.15 21.85
N GLY A 278 13.91 -7.12 21.25
CA GLY A 278 14.11 -7.53 19.86
C GLY A 278 13.46 -6.56 18.86
N GLN A 279 14.08 -6.35 17.70
CA GLN A 279 13.47 -5.63 16.58
C GLN A 279 12.42 -6.53 15.90
N VAL A 280 11.23 -5.97 15.66
CA VAL A 280 10.14 -6.61 14.91
C VAL A 280 9.61 -5.62 13.87
N ALA A 281 9.26 -6.10 12.68
CA ALA A 281 8.64 -5.28 11.65
C ALA A 281 7.34 -4.66 12.18
N ALA A 282 7.08 -3.40 11.83
CA ALA A 282 5.97 -2.62 12.34
C ALA A 282 4.66 -2.90 11.58
N TYR A 283 4.30 -4.18 11.51
CA TYR A 283 3.05 -4.62 10.92
C TYR A 283 1.90 -4.55 11.91
N GLY A 284 0.82 -3.94 11.45
CA GLY A 284 -0.46 -3.90 12.11
C GLY A 284 -0.63 -2.88 13.20
N LEU A 285 -1.87 -2.86 13.70
CA LEU A 285 -2.40 -1.77 14.52
C LEU A 285 -1.51 -1.45 15.72
N ILE A 286 -0.99 -2.45 16.43
CA ILE A 286 -0.17 -2.27 17.63
C ILE A 286 1.23 -1.75 17.26
N ALA A 287 1.86 -2.27 16.22
CA ALA A 287 3.22 -1.88 15.89
C ALA A 287 3.26 -0.52 15.15
N VAL A 288 2.24 -0.23 14.35
CA VAL A 288 1.95 1.11 13.82
C VAL A 288 1.66 2.08 14.96
N TRP A 289 0.88 1.67 15.96
CA TRP A 289 0.68 2.46 17.18
C TRP A 289 1.96 2.68 17.97
N MET A 290 2.96 1.79 17.92
CA MET A 290 4.27 2.03 18.53
C MET A 290 5.10 3.06 17.73
N LEU A 291 4.89 3.17 16.41
CA LEU A 291 5.51 4.21 15.57
C LEU A 291 4.79 5.57 15.67
N GLY A 292 3.45 5.55 15.68
CA GLY A 292 2.59 6.73 15.85
C GLY A 292 2.53 7.20 17.31
N GLY A 293 2.63 6.30 18.27
CA GLY A 293 2.77 6.57 19.70
C GLY A 293 1.55 6.23 20.57
N GLN A 294 1.83 6.10 21.87
CA GLN A 294 0.85 6.18 22.96
C GLN A 294 0.70 7.64 23.40
N ALA A 295 -0.52 8.10 23.71
CA ALA A 295 -0.74 9.45 24.20
C ALA A 295 0.06 9.70 25.51
N GLY A 296 1.06 10.58 25.46
CA GLY A 296 1.82 11.04 26.64
C GLY A 296 3.20 10.43 26.88
N GLN A 297 3.75 9.61 25.98
CA GLN A 297 5.15 9.14 26.07
C GLN A 297 5.98 9.63 24.87
N GLU A 298 7.17 10.19 25.13
CA GLU A 298 8.08 10.83 24.16
C GLU A 298 8.95 9.86 23.33
N THR A 299 8.65 8.56 23.30
CA THR A 299 9.38 7.57 22.49
C THR A 299 8.97 7.55 21.01
N VAL A 300 8.18 8.53 20.55
CA VAL A 300 7.56 8.57 19.23
C VAL A 300 8.52 9.06 18.15
N ASP A 301 8.74 8.25 17.12
CA ASP A 301 9.39 8.70 15.89
C ASP A 301 8.33 8.91 14.79
N ARG A 302 7.63 10.06 14.86
CA ARG A 302 6.56 10.44 13.91
C ARG A 302 7.05 10.46 12.45
N SER A 303 8.36 10.64 12.24
CA SER A 303 8.97 10.63 10.91
C SER A 303 8.99 9.23 10.29
N LYS A 304 9.16 8.19 11.12
CA LYS A 304 9.04 6.78 10.69
C LYS A 304 7.60 6.40 10.37
N ALA A 305 6.64 6.86 11.17
CA ALA A 305 5.23 6.61 10.89
C ALA A 305 4.78 7.18 9.52
N LEU A 306 5.32 8.34 9.11
CA LEU A 306 5.04 8.90 7.78
C LEU A 306 5.64 8.09 6.63
N THR A 307 6.70 7.34 6.91
CA THR A 307 7.44 6.53 5.94
C THR A 307 7.18 5.03 6.12
N ASN A 308 6.14 4.65 6.89
CA ASN A 308 5.73 3.27 7.09
C ASN A 308 4.48 2.93 6.28
N ALA A 309 4.51 1.90 5.44
CA ALA A 309 3.38 1.55 4.57
C ALA A 309 2.13 1.20 5.37
N ASP A 310 2.31 0.44 6.47
CA ASP A 310 1.18 -0.02 7.26
C ASP A 310 0.49 1.08 8.06
N SER A 311 1.16 2.22 8.31
CA SER A 311 0.50 3.42 8.85
C SER A 311 -0.61 3.92 7.92
N TYR A 312 -0.39 3.86 6.61
CA TYR A 312 -1.40 4.24 5.61
C TYR A 312 -2.49 3.19 5.47
N ASN A 313 -2.14 1.91 5.53
CA ASN A 313 -3.13 0.84 5.51
C ASN A 313 -4.08 0.92 6.73
N VAL A 314 -3.52 1.08 7.92
CA VAL A 314 -4.27 1.24 9.18
C VAL A 314 -5.24 2.42 9.09
N PHE A 315 -4.75 3.62 8.75
CA PHE A 315 -5.62 4.78 8.68
C PHE A 315 -6.70 4.63 7.61
N ALA A 316 -6.36 4.12 6.42
CA ALA A 316 -7.33 3.94 5.34
C ALA A 316 -8.41 2.92 5.70
N THR A 317 -8.05 1.82 6.36
CA THR A 317 -9.00 0.82 6.85
C THR A 317 -9.96 1.43 7.88
N MET A 318 -9.43 2.17 8.85
CA MET A 318 -10.25 2.82 9.89
C MET A 318 -11.14 3.93 9.31
N ALA A 319 -10.62 4.72 8.37
CA ALA A 319 -11.38 5.76 7.68
C ALA A 319 -12.44 5.20 6.72
N TYR A 320 -12.27 3.98 6.23
CA TYR A 320 -13.24 3.28 5.38
C TYR A 320 -14.36 2.62 6.20
N LEU A 321 -14.04 2.09 7.38
CA LEU A 321 -14.98 1.49 8.32
C LEU A 321 -15.45 2.52 9.36
N GLN A 322 -15.94 3.68 8.91
CA GLN A 322 -16.20 4.91 9.70
C GLN A 322 -17.02 4.76 11.00
N SER A 323 -17.76 3.65 11.17
CA SER A 323 -18.50 3.31 12.39
C SER A 323 -17.67 2.61 13.46
N ALA A 324 -16.44 2.22 13.15
CA ALA A 324 -15.63 1.38 13.99
C ALA A 324 -14.73 2.20 14.93
N GLU A 325 -14.85 1.96 16.23
CA GLU A 325 -13.94 2.48 17.25
C GLU A 325 -12.71 1.58 17.38
N PHE A 326 -11.57 2.19 17.71
CA PHE A 326 -10.36 1.44 18.03
C PHE A 326 -10.46 0.86 19.45
N LEU A 327 -10.29 -0.47 19.59
CA LEU A 327 -9.89 -1.06 20.87
C LEU A 327 -8.39 -1.41 20.79
N GLY A 328 -7.59 -0.76 21.63
CA GLY A 328 -6.21 -1.14 21.90
C GLY A 328 -6.14 -2.15 23.02
#